data_AF-A0A7J5W171-F1
#
_entry.id   AF-A0A7J5W171-F1
#
_cell.length_a   1.000
_cell.length_b   1.000
_cell.length_c   1.000
_cell.angle_alpha   90.00
_cell.angle_beta   90.00
_cell.angle_gamma   90.00
#
_symmetry.space_group_name_H-M   'P 1'
#
loop_
_entity.id
_entity.type
_entity.pdbx_description
1 polymer ?
#
loop_
_entity_poly.entity_id
_entity_poly.type
_entity_poly.pdbx_seq_one_letter_code
_entity_poly.pdbx_strand_id
1 'polypeptide(L)'
;MYLDFIDEINEYGDNIVRLYDFDSAEAKKFMKIVHETLVMNRKSLDLSTINFIIARNCRLTLRIADEDEGITTSDKMQFYCDLTIAGYEQMIALLEQFCNKETKGYQFLYDIDSQTDFLFSPAGTW
;
A
#
# COMPACT_ATOMS: atom_id res chain seq x y z
N MET A 1 -10.09 -7.55 1.51
CA MET A 1 -9.26 -6.43 1.00
C MET A 1 -9.08 -6.49 -0.53
N TYR A 2 -9.40 -5.41 -1.24
CA TYR A 2 -9.15 -5.27 -2.69
C TYR A 2 -7.95 -4.37 -2.98
N LEU A 3 -7.18 -4.72 -4.00
CA LEU A 3 -6.13 -3.89 -4.59
C LEU A 3 -6.63 -3.31 -5.93
N ASP A 4 -6.54 -1.99 -6.08
CA ASP A 4 -7.10 -1.27 -7.22
C ASP A 4 -6.28 -0.03 -7.55
N PHE A 5 -6.24 0.32 -8.84
CA PHE A 5 -5.58 1.50 -9.39
C PHE A 5 -6.62 2.46 -9.97
N ILE A 6 -6.48 3.74 -9.67
CA ILE A 6 -7.27 4.83 -10.23
C ILE A 6 -6.32 5.81 -10.91
N ASP A 7 -6.49 5.94 -12.22
CA ASP A 7 -5.70 6.80 -13.09
C ASP A 7 -6.28 8.22 -13.14
N GLU A 8 -5.43 9.23 -13.29
CA GLU A 8 -5.79 10.62 -13.56
C GLU A 8 -6.87 11.17 -12.62
N ILE A 9 -6.64 11.09 -11.30
CA ILE A 9 -7.59 11.57 -10.28
C ILE A 9 -7.71 13.10 -10.25
N ASN A 10 -6.83 13.82 -10.94
CA ASN A 10 -6.86 15.27 -11.07
C ASN A 10 -6.24 15.74 -12.41
N GLU A 11 -6.22 17.05 -12.65
CA GLU A 11 -5.70 17.67 -13.88
C GLU A 11 -4.17 17.57 -14.05
N TYR A 12 -3.45 17.17 -12.99
CA TYR A 12 -2.00 17.01 -12.98
C TYR A 12 -1.56 15.59 -13.35
N GLY A 13 -2.52 14.66 -13.50
CA GLY A 13 -2.24 13.27 -13.83
C GLY A 13 -1.76 12.46 -12.64
N ASP A 14 -2.12 12.87 -11.42
CA ASP A 14 -1.87 12.09 -10.22
C ASP A 14 -2.74 10.84 -10.21
N ASN A 15 -2.24 9.80 -9.58
CA ASN A 15 -2.88 8.49 -9.55
C ASN A 15 -2.91 7.93 -8.14
N ILE A 16 -3.78 6.95 -7.91
CA ILE A 16 -3.86 6.25 -6.64
C ILE A 16 -3.80 4.75 -6.88
N VAL A 17 -2.89 4.06 -6.18
CA VAL A 17 -3.04 2.65 -5.87
C VAL A 17 -3.62 2.54 -4.48
N ARG A 18 -4.71 1.77 -4.32
CA ARG A 18 -5.41 1.64 -3.04
C ARG A 18 -5.61 0.21 -2.59
N LEU A 19 -5.55 0.01 -1.28
CA LEU A 19 -6.13 -1.14 -0.59
C LEU A 19 -7.40 -0.70 0.12
N TYR A 20 -8.51 -1.40 -0.11
CA TYR A 20 -9.83 -1.06 0.45
C TYR A 20 -10.72 -2.28 0.71
N ASP A 21 -11.91 -2.05 1.27
CA ASP A 21 -12.90 -3.09 1.64
C ASP A 21 -12.25 -4.18 2.49
N PHE A 22 -11.80 -3.76 3.66
CA PHE A 22 -11.16 -4.61 4.64
C PHE A 22 -11.66 -4.26 6.04
N ASP A 23 -11.57 -5.24 6.93
CA ASP A 23 -11.82 -5.07 8.36
C ASP A 23 -10.50 -4.91 9.13
N SER A 24 -10.61 -4.62 10.42
CA SER A 24 -9.45 -4.48 11.30
C SER A 24 -8.60 -5.76 11.41
N ALA A 25 -9.18 -6.94 11.20
CA ALA A 25 -8.47 -8.21 11.23
C ALA A 25 -7.60 -8.39 9.98
N GLU A 26 -8.10 -8.06 8.80
CA GLU A 26 -7.33 -8.02 7.55
C GLU A 26 -6.24 -6.95 7.60
N ALA A 27 -6.53 -5.74 8.11
CA ALA A 27 -5.53 -4.70 8.30
C ALA A 27 -4.38 -5.16 9.20
N LYS A 28 -4.71 -5.79 10.34
CA LYS A 28 -3.72 -6.34 11.27
C LYS A 28 -2.88 -7.45 10.66
N LYS A 29 -3.48 -8.32 9.83
CA LYS A 29 -2.74 -9.35 9.09
C LYS A 29 -1.80 -8.72 8.07
N PHE A 30 -2.27 -7.74 7.31
CA PHE A 30 -1.45 -7.04 6.31
C PHE A 30 -0.24 -6.37 6.97
N MET A 31 -0.45 -5.59 8.03
CA MET A 31 0.61 -4.94 8.81
C MET A 31 1.68 -5.94 9.29
N LYS A 32 1.25 -7.10 9.83
CA LYS A 32 2.18 -8.16 10.25
C LYS A 32 3.00 -8.73 9.10
N ILE A 33 2.37 -8.99 7.95
CA ILE A 33 3.06 -9.53 6.77
C ILE A 33 4.09 -8.52 6.24
N VAL A 34 3.75 -7.23 6.21
CA VAL A 34 4.67 -6.15 5.83
C VAL A 34 5.87 -6.13 6.78
N HIS A 35 5.64 -6.11 8.09
CA HIS A 35 6.70 -6.12 9.10
C HIS A 35 7.59 -7.37 9.00
N GLU A 36 6.98 -8.56 8.96
CA GLU A 36 7.72 -9.82 8.89
C GLU A 36 8.53 -9.95 7.59
N THR A 37 7.96 -9.57 6.45
CA THR A 37 8.61 -9.79 5.14
C THR A 37 9.68 -8.74 4.86
N LEU A 38 9.35 -7.46 5.02
CA LEU A 38 10.21 -6.35 4.61
C LEU A 38 11.18 -5.95 5.72
N VAL A 39 10.71 -5.78 6.96
CA VAL A 39 11.55 -5.28 8.06
C VAL A 39 12.41 -6.40 8.66
N MET A 40 11.79 -7.52 9.03
CA MET A 40 12.49 -8.63 9.68
C MET A 40 13.29 -9.49 8.70
N ASN A 41 12.66 -9.91 7.59
CA ASN A 41 13.27 -10.84 6.65
C ASN A 41 14.01 -10.17 5.49
N ARG A 42 13.85 -8.85 5.31
CA ARG A 42 14.48 -8.07 4.24
C ARG A 42 14.21 -8.62 2.83
N LYS A 43 12.97 -9.01 2.57
CA LYS A 43 12.50 -9.56 1.30
C LYS A 43 11.43 -8.68 0.69
N SER A 44 11.33 -8.71 -0.64
CA SER A 44 10.19 -8.12 -1.35
C SER A 44 8.89 -8.86 -1.03
N LEU A 45 7.77 -8.15 -1.14
CA LEU A 45 6.43 -8.67 -0.88
C LEU A 45 5.53 -8.38 -2.09
N ASP A 46 5.21 -9.41 -2.86
CA ASP A 46 4.19 -9.35 -3.92
C ASP A 46 2.80 -9.53 -3.29
N LEU A 47 1.98 -8.49 -3.35
CA LEU A 47 0.65 -8.51 -2.72
C LEU A 47 -0.30 -9.54 -3.35
N SER A 48 -0.06 -9.97 -4.58
CA SER A 48 -0.86 -11.01 -5.23
C SER A 48 -0.67 -12.40 -4.60
N THR A 49 0.40 -12.58 -3.80
CA THR A 49 0.67 -13.82 -3.06
C THR A 49 -0.09 -13.91 -1.73
N ILE A 50 -0.73 -12.81 -1.30
CA ILE A 50 -1.47 -12.75 -0.04
C ILE A 50 -2.94 -13.13 -0.29
N ASN A 51 -3.37 -14.24 0.32
CA ASN A 51 -4.66 -14.87 0.01
C ASN A 51 -5.93 -14.03 0.28
N PHE A 52 -5.86 -13.02 1.13
CA PHE A 52 -7.00 -12.12 1.44
C PHE A 52 -6.96 -10.80 0.66
N ILE A 53 -5.96 -10.60 -0.20
CA ILE A 53 -5.87 -9.46 -1.10
C ILE A 53 -6.31 -9.89 -2.50
N ILE A 54 -7.32 -9.20 -3.04
CA ILE A 54 -7.87 -9.49 -4.36
C ILE A 54 -7.51 -8.33 -5.31
N ALA A 55 -6.64 -8.60 -6.27
CA ALA A 55 -6.28 -7.65 -7.33
C ALA A 55 -7.45 -7.46 -8.31
N ARG A 56 -7.84 -6.20 -8.56
CA ARG A 56 -8.91 -5.86 -9.51
C ARG A 56 -8.39 -5.51 -10.90
N ASN A 57 -7.42 -4.59 -10.99
CA ASN A 57 -6.90 -4.07 -12.26
C ASN A 57 -5.38 -3.85 -12.26
N CYS A 58 -4.71 -4.03 -11.11
CA CYS A 58 -3.27 -3.86 -10.99
C CYS A 58 -2.64 -4.89 -10.04
N ARG A 59 -1.31 -4.98 -10.09
CA ARG A 59 -0.46 -5.73 -9.16
C ARG A 59 0.49 -4.76 -8.48
N LEU A 60 0.82 -5.03 -7.23
CA LEU A 60 1.76 -4.23 -6.45
C LEU A 60 2.76 -5.13 -5.75
N THR A 61 4.05 -4.81 -5.91
CA THR A 61 5.13 -5.45 -5.18
C THR A 61 5.85 -4.41 -4.33
N LEU A 62 5.96 -4.65 -3.03
CA LEU A 62 6.73 -3.83 -2.11
C LEU A 62 8.19 -4.31 -2.13
N ARG A 63 9.15 -3.40 -2.30
CA ARG A 63 10.58 -3.68 -2.43
C ARG A 63 11.39 -2.76 -1.54
N ILE A 64 12.48 -3.30 -1.00
CA ILE A 64 13.42 -2.51 -0.21
C ILE A 64 14.39 -1.81 -1.17
N ALA A 65 14.53 -0.50 -1.00
CA ALA A 65 15.44 0.34 -1.75
C ALA A 65 16.37 1.13 -0.82
N ASP A 66 17.36 1.79 -1.41
CA ASP A 66 18.31 2.65 -0.68
C ASP A 66 17.71 4.03 -0.36
N GLU A 67 16.68 4.44 -1.10
CA GLU A 67 15.94 5.70 -0.95
C GLU A 67 14.43 5.44 -1.04
N ASP A 68 13.63 6.37 -0.50
CA ASP A 68 12.16 6.30 -0.52
C ASP A 68 11.65 6.94 -1.82
N GLU A 69 11.25 6.10 -2.79
CA GLU A 69 10.84 6.53 -4.15
C GLU A 69 9.31 6.51 -4.34
N GLY A 70 8.58 5.88 -3.41
CA GLY A 70 7.13 5.73 -3.51
C GLY A 70 6.72 4.68 -4.55
N ILE A 71 5.55 4.84 -5.16
CA ILE A 71 5.02 3.91 -6.16
C ILE A 71 5.40 4.34 -7.57
N THR A 72 5.96 3.39 -8.32
CA THR A 72 6.31 3.56 -9.74
C THR A 72 5.70 2.46 -10.60
N THR A 73 5.54 2.75 -11.89
CA THR A 73 5.04 1.82 -12.90
C THR A 73 5.51 2.25 -14.30
N SER A 74 5.59 1.31 -15.24
CA SER A 74 5.80 1.59 -16.67
C SER A 74 4.58 1.30 -17.56
N ASP A 75 3.60 0.52 -17.07
CA ASP A 75 2.48 0.00 -17.88
C ASP A 75 1.08 0.21 -17.27
N LYS A 76 1.02 0.80 -16.07
CA LYS A 76 -0.21 1.02 -15.27
C LYS A 76 -0.90 -0.29 -14.86
N MET A 77 -0.20 -1.43 -14.94
CA MET A 77 -0.68 -2.74 -14.53
C MET A 77 0.20 -3.36 -13.44
N GLN A 78 1.52 -3.19 -13.53
CA GLN A 78 2.50 -3.68 -12.58
C GLN A 78 3.19 -2.51 -11.88
N PHE A 79 2.88 -2.37 -10.60
CA PHE A 79 3.42 -1.33 -9.74
C PHE A 79 4.48 -1.89 -8.79
N TYR A 80 5.40 -1.02 -8.41
CA TYR A 80 6.40 -1.26 -7.39
C TYR A 80 6.39 -0.12 -6.38
N CYS A 81 6.33 -0.46 -5.10
CA CYS A 81 6.57 0.52 -4.03
C CYS A 81 7.98 0.29 -3.52
N ASP A 82 8.86 1.26 -3.71
CA ASP A 82 10.26 1.19 -3.33
C ASP A 82 10.50 2.12 -2.16
N LEU A 83 10.77 1.54 -1.00
CA LEU A 83 11.04 2.29 0.24
C LEU A 83 12.24 1.69 0.96
N THR A 84 12.90 2.52 1.75
CA THR A 84 13.84 2.11 2.78
C THR A 84 13.12 1.31 3.88
N ILE A 85 13.90 0.61 4.71
CA ILE A 85 13.36 -0.06 5.90
C ILE A 85 12.66 0.94 6.83
N ALA A 86 13.24 2.13 6.99
CA ALA A 86 12.64 3.19 7.81
C ALA A 86 11.31 3.68 7.23
N GLY A 87 11.20 3.79 5.90
CA GLY A 87 9.95 4.11 5.22
C GLY A 87 8.86 3.06 5.48
N TYR A 88 9.21 1.76 5.46
CA TYR A 88 8.26 0.71 5.82
C TYR A 88 7.89 0.68 7.31
N GLU A 89 8.81 1.01 8.22
CA GLU A 89 8.49 1.18 9.64
C GLU A 89 7.49 2.32 9.86
N GLN A 90 7.63 3.42 9.15
CA GLN A 90 6.65 4.52 9.17
C GLN A 90 5.30 4.08 8.60
N MET A 91 5.29 3.38 7.46
CA MET A 91 4.07 2.80 6.87
C MET A 91 3.34 1.89 7.88
N ILE A 92 4.07 1.05 8.60
CA ILE A 92 3.50 0.17 9.64
C ILE A 92 2.84 1.00 10.74
N ALA A 93 3.48 2.05 11.24
CA ALA A 93 2.89 2.93 12.24
C ALA A 93 1.59 3.59 11.75
N LEU A 94 1.51 3.96 10.48
CA LEU A 94 0.30 4.50 9.86
C LEU A 94 -0.83 3.45 9.77
N LEU A 95 -0.51 2.17 9.58
CA LEU A 95 -1.47 1.06 9.54
C LEU A 95 -2.06 0.71 10.91
N GLU A 96 -1.36 1.00 12.02
CA GLU A 96 -1.80 0.62 13.37
C GLU A 96 -3.19 1.15 13.73
N GLN A 97 -3.56 2.34 13.22
CA GLN A 97 -4.87 2.97 13.49
C GLN A 97 -6.05 2.12 13.00
N PHE A 98 -5.83 1.25 11.99
CA PHE A 98 -6.84 0.35 11.42
C PHE A 98 -6.90 -1.00 12.15
N CYS A 99 -5.92 -1.32 13.01
CA CYS A 99 -5.76 -2.66 13.58
C CYS A 99 -6.55 -2.90 14.88
N ASN A 100 -6.95 -1.83 15.57
CA ASN A 100 -7.56 -1.94 16.92
C ASN A 100 -9.10 -1.89 16.91
N LYS A 101 -9.69 -1.22 15.92
CA LYS A 101 -11.13 -1.08 15.74
C LYS A 101 -11.43 -0.80 14.28
N GLU A 102 -12.67 -1.06 13.87
CA GLU A 102 -13.14 -0.63 12.56
C GLU A 102 -13.10 0.90 12.46
N THR A 103 -12.54 1.38 11.36
CA THR A 103 -12.48 2.81 11.04
C THR A 103 -13.13 3.06 9.67
N LYS A 104 -13.59 4.29 9.45
CA LYS A 104 -14.09 4.75 8.15
C LYS A 104 -13.16 5.77 7.48
N GLY A 105 -12.09 6.16 8.19
CA GLY A 105 -11.09 7.10 7.67
C GLY A 105 -10.17 6.42 6.68
N TYR A 106 -9.31 7.19 6.03
CA TYR A 106 -8.29 6.71 5.13
C TYR A 106 -6.92 7.22 5.57
N GLN A 107 -5.86 6.64 5.00
CA GLN A 107 -4.49 7.05 5.25
C GLN A 107 -3.65 6.82 4.01
N PHE A 108 -2.87 7.82 3.61
CA PHE A 108 -1.77 7.63 2.66
C PHE A 108 -0.60 6.97 3.38
N LEU A 109 -0.02 5.94 2.78
CA LEU A 109 0.95 5.04 3.43
C LEU A 109 2.40 5.51 3.34
N TYR A 110 2.64 6.60 2.65
CA TYR A 110 3.87 7.42 2.69
C TYR A 110 3.51 8.85 2.30
N ASP A 111 4.46 9.77 2.47
CA ASP A 111 4.38 11.17 2.06
C ASP A 111 5.61 11.48 1.19
N ILE A 112 5.49 11.19 -0.11
CA ILE A 112 6.56 11.30 -1.10
C ILE A 112 5.95 11.99 -2.32
N ASP A 113 6.65 13.00 -2.83
CA ASP A 113 6.26 13.72 -4.04
C ASP A 113 6.47 12.82 -5.28
N SER A 114 5.47 11.99 -5.56
CA SER A 114 5.47 10.99 -6.63
C SER A 114 4.12 11.01 -7.35
N GLN A 115 4.10 10.56 -8.61
CA GLN A 115 2.87 10.60 -9.42
C GLN A 115 1.76 9.66 -8.90
N THR A 116 2.11 8.64 -8.11
CA THR A 116 1.14 7.64 -7.64
C THR A 116 1.18 7.57 -6.14
N ASP A 117 0.06 7.86 -5.49
CA ASP A 117 -0.10 7.71 -4.05
C ASP A 117 -0.48 6.28 -3.66
N PHE A 118 -0.12 5.89 -2.43
CA PHE A 118 -0.56 4.63 -1.84
C PHE A 118 -1.61 4.85 -0.75
N LEU A 119 -2.88 4.60 -1.09
CA LEU A 119 -4.01 4.81 -0.21
C LEU A 119 -4.43 3.53 0.53
N PHE A 120 -4.67 3.64 1.83
CA PHE A 120 -5.29 2.60 2.65
C PHE A 120 -6.63 3.12 3.19
N SER A 121 -7.74 2.57 2.70
CA SER A 121 -9.08 3.11 3.00
C SER A 121 -10.13 2.00 3.09
N PRO A 122 -10.68 1.67 4.27
CA PRO A 122 -11.72 0.65 4.42
C PRO A 122 -12.95 0.92 3.54
N ALA A 123 -13.37 2.20 3.44
CA ALA A 123 -14.52 2.61 2.65
C ALA A 123 -14.21 2.79 1.14
N GLY A 124 -12.94 2.74 0.76
CA GLY A 124 -12.48 2.98 -0.62
C GLY A 124 -12.48 4.45 -1.04
N THR A 125 -12.78 5.40 -0.16
CA THR A 125 -12.78 6.85 -0.45
C THR A 125 -11.61 7.55 0.24
N TRP A 126 -11.23 8.71 -0.29
CA TRP A 126 -10.27 9.66 0.28
C TRP A 126 -10.89 11.06 0.32
#